data_AF-A0A6H5L391-F1
#
_entry.id   AF-A0A6H5L391-F1
#
_cell.length_a   1.000
_cell.length_b   1.000
_cell.length_c   1.000
_cell.angle_alpha   90.00
_cell.angle_beta   90.00
_cell.angle_gamma   90.00
#
_symmetry.space_group_name_H-M   'P 1'
#
loop_
_entity.id
_entity.type
_entity.pdbx_description
1 polymer ?
#
loop_
_entity_poly.entity_id
_entity_poly.type
_entity_poly.pdbx_seq_one_letter_code
_entity_poly.pdbx_strand_id
1 'polypeptide(L)'
;MHSTVSAIATMLLVGRTAAFLTSSSTVIAVSQRSTNKLSMAATKPDQLPADAKRYYVRPDRFLDVLTSAPQLLFRLGSGALVDGYTVKVSREEEGDEGEYAVVRALGFKVTERGNTWDRQQPRKPIEIYEFEGCPFCRKVREAINIVDIDVIFYPCPQGGPTFRPKAKEMGTTAFPYMVDPNTKTSMPESDEIVKYLFETYGEGAKVPFQLSLGFGTTLSAGLGMLPRGLKGSKYTPAKMPKKPLELWGYEASPFTKVVREKLSELEIPHKFVSSARGSPKRQKLYEMAGAGQTPYLIDPNTGAKGYESSEINDYLDKTYAL
;
A
#
# COMPACT_ATOMS: atom_id res chain seq x y z
N MET A 1 40.19 21.31 -38.84
CA MET A 1 39.74 21.08 -37.44
C MET A 1 39.01 19.76 -37.39
N HIS A 2 39.73 18.65 -37.25
CA HIS A 2 39.19 17.32 -36.95
C HIS A 2 40.34 16.49 -36.37
N SER A 3 40.18 16.00 -35.14
CA SER A 3 41.05 15.01 -34.50
C SER A 3 40.12 13.95 -33.91
N THR A 4 39.96 12.80 -34.57
CA THR A 4 40.79 11.57 -34.53
C THR A 4 40.39 10.62 -33.40
N VAL A 5 39.90 9.46 -33.85
CA VAL A 5 39.65 8.22 -33.13
C VAL A 5 40.94 7.39 -33.05
N SER A 6 41.04 6.53 -32.03
CA SER A 6 41.84 5.30 -31.93
C SER A 6 43.22 5.38 -31.26
N ALA A 7 43.42 4.59 -30.19
CA ALA A 7 44.47 3.57 -30.12
C ALA A 7 44.30 2.63 -28.90
N ILE A 8 44.43 1.34 -29.19
CA ILE A 8 44.48 0.16 -28.33
C ILE A 8 45.93 -0.07 -27.85
N ALA A 9 46.15 -0.59 -26.64
CA ALA A 9 47.29 -1.48 -26.35
C ALA A 9 47.10 -2.30 -25.05
N THR A 10 47.25 -3.62 -25.19
CA THR A 10 47.29 -4.65 -24.15
C THR A 10 48.66 -5.35 -24.23
N MET A 11 49.34 -5.62 -23.10
CA MET A 11 50.26 -6.77 -22.85
C MET A 11 50.91 -6.61 -21.45
N LEU A 12 50.69 -7.50 -20.47
CA LEU A 12 51.27 -8.85 -20.20
C LEU A 12 52.58 -8.86 -19.38
N LEU A 13 52.43 -9.28 -18.11
CA LEU A 13 53.20 -10.22 -17.27
C LEU A 13 54.71 -10.52 -17.50
N VAL A 14 55.42 -10.71 -16.37
CA VAL A 14 56.56 -11.62 -16.02
C VAL A 14 57.54 -10.84 -15.10
N GLY A 15 58.15 -11.31 -14.00
CA GLY A 15 58.24 -12.58 -13.24
C GLY A 15 59.07 -12.29 -11.96
N ARG A 16 58.75 -12.89 -10.80
CA ARG A 16 59.44 -14.02 -10.11
C ARG A 16 60.91 -13.83 -9.68
N THR A 17 61.17 -13.94 -8.35
CA THR A 17 62.15 -14.81 -7.62
C THR A 17 62.09 -14.47 -6.10
N ALA A 18 61.60 -15.33 -5.18
CA ALA A 18 62.22 -16.47 -4.47
C ALA A 18 63.43 -16.06 -3.58
N ALA A 19 63.70 -16.55 -2.36
CA ALA A 19 63.04 -17.28 -1.25
C ALA A 19 64.14 -17.40 -0.17
N PHE A 20 63.87 -17.37 1.14
CA PHE A 20 64.67 -18.11 2.15
C PHE A 20 63.91 -18.28 3.47
N LEU A 21 63.89 -19.53 3.95
CA LEU A 21 63.29 -20.02 5.18
C LEU A 21 64.16 -19.70 6.40
N THR A 22 63.54 -19.40 7.54
CA THR A 22 63.94 -20.00 8.83
C THR A 22 62.72 -20.19 9.73
N SER A 23 62.70 -21.34 10.40
CA SER A 23 61.68 -21.82 11.33
C SER A 23 61.88 -21.24 12.73
N SER A 24 60.81 -20.91 13.44
CA SER A 24 60.74 -21.01 14.91
C SER A 24 59.31 -21.21 15.38
N SER A 25 59.13 -22.28 16.15
CA SER A 25 57.88 -22.77 16.71
C SER A 25 57.36 -21.85 17.82
N THR A 26 56.08 -21.51 17.83
CA THR A 26 55.41 -21.08 19.07
C THR A 26 53.92 -21.43 19.06
N VAL A 27 53.62 -22.49 19.82
CA VAL A 27 52.51 -22.70 20.75
C VAL A 27 51.06 -22.38 20.31
N ILE A 28 50.29 -23.47 20.35
CA ILE A 28 48.84 -23.66 20.33
C ILE A 28 48.08 -22.64 21.21
N ALA A 29 47.04 -22.03 20.64
CA ALA A 29 45.87 -21.58 21.38
C ALA A 29 44.61 -21.84 20.54
N VAL A 30 44.04 -23.04 20.70
CA VAL A 30 42.69 -23.36 20.25
C VAL A 30 41.72 -22.63 21.18
N SER A 31 41.27 -21.43 20.78
CA SER A 31 40.18 -20.76 21.49
C SER A 31 38.85 -21.41 21.12
N GLN A 32 38.29 -22.10 22.10
CA GLN A 32 37.00 -22.80 22.03
C GLN A 32 35.88 -21.86 21.57
N ARG A 33 35.08 -22.34 20.61
CA ARG A 33 33.75 -21.78 20.32
C ARG A 33 32.89 -21.91 21.58
N SER A 34 32.72 -20.80 22.29
CA SER A 34 31.62 -20.68 23.24
C SER A 34 30.31 -20.68 22.46
N THR A 35 29.56 -21.76 22.60
CA THR A 35 28.14 -21.83 22.25
C THR A 35 27.37 -20.90 23.19
N ASN A 36 27.32 -19.61 22.87
CA ASN A 36 26.39 -18.71 23.52
C ASN A 36 24.98 -19.11 23.08
N LYS A 37 24.31 -19.84 23.97
CA LYS A 37 22.85 -19.94 24.05
C LYS A 37 22.29 -18.53 23.86
N LEU A 38 21.63 -18.28 22.73
CA LEU A 38 20.74 -17.14 22.61
C LEU A 38 19.63 -17.36 23.64
N SER A 39 19.78 -16.69 24.78
CA SER A 39 18.69 -16.33 25.65
C SER A 39 17.61 -15.68 24.78
N MET A 40 16.47 -16.35 24.64
CA MET A 40 15.24 -15.73 24.19
C MET A 40 14.83 -14.71 25.24
N ALA A 41 15.33 -13.49 25.10
CA ALA A 41 14.70 -12.33 25.70
C ALA A 41 13.33 -12.19 25.01
N ALA A 42 12.26 -12.26 25.80
CA ALA A 42 10.91 -12.05 25.33
C ALA A 42 10.81 -10.69 24.62
N THR A 43 10.63 -10.71 23.30
CA THR A 43 10.43 -9.52 22.47
C THR A 43 9.19 -8.80 22.98
N LYS A 44 9.32 -7.50 23.30
CA LYS A 44 8.17 -6.63 23.60
C LYS A 44 7.13 -6.81 22.49
N PRO A 45 5.83 -6.93 22.81
CA PRO A 45 4.81 -7.08 21.79
C PRO A 45 4.87 -5.90 20.81
N ASP A 46 4.96 -6.24 19.53
CA ASP A 46 4.14 -5.62 18.48
C ASP A 46 4.45 -4.15 18.15
N GLN A 47 5.70 -3.86 17.80
CA GLN A 47 6.05 -2.64 17.07
C GLN A 47 6.28 -2.97 15.60
N LEU A 48 5.39 -2.46 14.73
CA LEU A 48 5.61 -2.47 13.29
C LEU A 48 6.86 -1.62 12.96
N PRO A 49 7.54 -1.90 11.83
CA PRO A 49 8.71 -1.12 11.42
C PRO A 49 8.36 0.38 11.29
N ALA A 50 9.07 1.22 12.03
CA ALA A 50 8.92 2.67 11.94
C ALA A 50 9.51 3.22 10.63
N ASP A 51 10.61 2.63 10.16
CA ASP A 51 11.31 3.07 8.96
C ASP A 51 10.84 2.30 7.72
N ALA A 52 10.54 3.02 6.65
CA ALA A 52 10.13 2.42 5.38
C ALA A 52 11.32 1.83 4.61
N LYS A 53 11.19 0.58 4.16
CA LYS A 53 12.16 -0.04 3.25
C LYS A 53 11.65 0.06 1.83
N ARG A 54 12.26 0.96 1.05
CA ARG A 54 11.78 1.29 -0.28
C ARG A 54 11.86 0.09 -1.24
N TYR A 55 10.71 -0.32 -1.76
CA TYR A 55 10.53 -1.45 -2.69
C TYR A 55 11.03 -2.81 -2.17
N TYR A 56 11.28 -2.92 -0.86
CA TYR A 56 11.65 -4.19 -0.29
C TYR A 56 10.45 -5.14 -0.30
N VAL A 57 10.70 -6.37 -0.75
CA VAL A 57 9.73 -7.46 -0.69
C VAL A 57 10.39 -8.57 0.10
N ARG A 58 9.74 -9.01 1.18
CA ARG A 58 10.22 -10.15 1.96
C ARG A 58 10.22 -11.40 1.05
N PRO A 59 11.32 -12.18 0.97
CA PRO A 59 11.42 -13.27 -0.01
C PRO A 59 10.29 -14.31 0.05
N ASP A 60 9.82 -14.66 1.24
CA ASP A 60 8.68 -15.57 1.48
C ASP A 60 7.34 -15.01 1.00
N ARG A 61 7.22 -13.68 0.86
CA ARG A 61 6.02 -12.98 0.39
C ARG A 61 6.13 -12.48 -1.05
N PHE A 62 7.20 -12.83 -1.78
CA PHE A 62 7.43 -12.35 -3.14
C PHE A 62 6.28 -12.69 -4.09
N LEU A 63 5.81 -13.93 -4.08
CA LEU A 63 4.68 -14.36 -4.92
C LEU A 63 3.37 -13.65 -4.55
N ASP A 64 3.18 -13.31 -3.27
CA ASP A 64 1.99 -12.58 -2.82
C ASP A 64 1.96 -11.16 -3.39
N VAL A 65 3.11 -10.47 -3.43
CA VAL A 65 3.20 -9.13 -4.02
C VAL A 65 3.12 -9.21 -5.55
N LEU A 66 3.84 -10.15 -6.16
CA LEU A 66 3.89 -10.32 -7.62
C LEU A 66 2.49 -10.58 -8.20
N THR A 67 1.72 -11.50 -7.62
CA THR A 67 0.36 -11.82 -8.09
C THR A 67 -0.66 -10.72 -7.76
N SER A 68 -0.30 -9.73 -6.95
CA SER A 68 -1.11 -8.53 -6.68
C SER A 68 -0.88 -7.41 -7.69
N ALA A 69 0.20 -7.45 -8.47
CA ALA A 69 0.55 -6.41 -9.44
C ALA A 69 -0.26 -6.38 -10.76
N PRO A 70 -0.78 -7.50 -11.32
CA PRO A 70 -1.45 -7.51 -12.62
C PRO A 70 -2.64 -6.55 -12.71
N GLN A 71 -3.26 -6.26 -11.58
CA GLN A 71 -4.37 -5.33 -11.47
C GLN A 71 -4.04 -3.91 -11.98
N LEU A 72 -2.77 -3.50 -11.93
CA LEU A 72 -2.30 -2.21 -12.45
C LEU A 72 -2.37 -2.19 -13.98
N LEU A 73 -2.01 -3.31 -14.61
CA LEU A 73 -2.04 -3.48 -16.06
C LEU A 73 -3.47 -3.58 -16.57
N PHE A 74 -4.28 -4.49 -15.99
CA PHE A 74 -5.65 -4.74 -16.46
C PHE A 74 -6.59 -3.56 -16.25
N ARG A 75 -6.29 -2.65 -15.31
CA ARG A 75 -7.07 -1.43 -15.08
C ARG A 75 -6.44 -0.18 -15.69
N LEU A 76 -5.37 -0.32 -16.47
CA LEU A 76 -4.67 0.80 -17.08
C LEU A 76 -4.31 1.89 -16.05
N GLY A 77 -3.87 1.47 -14.86
CA GLY A 77 -3.51 2.39 -13.77
C GLY A 77 -4.67 3.07 -13.04
N SER A 78 -5.93 2.69 -13.27
CA SER A 78 -7.07 3.29 -12.55
C SER A 78 -6.91 3.18 -11.02
N GLY A 79 -7.19 4.28 -10.31
CA GLY A 79 -6.97 4.40 -8.87
C GLY A 79 -5.50 4.56 -8.44
N ALA A 80 -4.53 4.61 -9.37
CA ALA A 80 -3.12 4.87 -9.03
C ALA A 80 -2.84 6.36 -8.83
N LEU A 81 -3.56 7.22 -9.57
CA LEU A 81 -3.37 8.65 -9.62
C LEU A 81 -4.62 9.35 -9.09
N VAL A 82 -4.44 10.45 -8.36
CA VAL A 82 -5.55 11.36 -8.06
C VAL A 82 -5.98 12.14 -9.30
N ASP A 83 -7.16 12.77 -9.25
CA ASP A 83 -7.60 13.68 -10.32
C ASP A 83 -6.59 14.82 -10.56
N GLY A 84 -6.34 15.13 -11.84
CA GLY A 84 -5.41 16.19 -12.25
C GLY A 84 -3.95 15.91 -11.93
N TYR A 85 -3.55 14.64 -11.82
CA TYR A 85 -2.17 14.26 -11.51
C TYR A 85 -1.14 14.95 -12.42
N THR A 86 -0.15 15.58 -11.81
CA THR A 86 0.98 16.23 -12.50
C THR A 86 2.28 15.95 -11.78
N VAL A 87 3.39 16.04 -12.53
CA VAL A 87 4.75 15.84 -12.02
C VAL A 87 5.58 17.06 -12.36
N LYS A 88 6.42 17.49 -11.42
CA LYS A 88 7.39 18.56 -11.63
C LYS A 88 8.78 18.03 -11.31
N VAL A 89 9.73 18.30 -12.20
CA VAL A 89 11.15 18.07 -11.97
C VAL A 89 11.78 19.42 -11.65
N SER A 90 12.52 19.51 -10.56
CA SER A 90 13.28 20.70 -10.18
C SER A 90 14.63 20.33 -9.62
N ARG A 91 15.54 21.30 -9.51
CA ARG A 91 16.74 21.12 -8.70
C ARG A 91 16.35 20.98 -7.23
N GLU A 92 17.17 20.25 -6.51
CA GLU A 92 17.09 20.13 -5.06
C GLU A 92 17.83 21.33 -4.45
N GLU A 93 17.14 22.04 -3.56
CA GLU A 93 17.63 23.26 -2.90
C GLU A 93 17.69 23.04 -1.38
N GLU A 94 18.50 23.86 -0.70
CA GLU A 94 18.61 23.82 0.75
C GLU A 94 17.26 24.17 1.40
N GLY A 95 16.78 23.33 2.32
CA GLY A 95 15.44 23.44 2.92
C GLY A 95 14.37 22.51 2.34
N ASP A 96 14.68 21.77 1.26
CA ASP A 96 13.76 20.82 0.65
C ASP A 96 13.54 19.52 1.45
N GLU A 97 14.28 19.31 2.54
CA GLU A 97 14.26 18.07 3.35
C GLU A 97 12.87 17.74 3.91
N GLY A 98 12.07 18.76 4.21
CA GLY A 98 10.70 18.62 4.71
C GLY A 98 9.66 18.33 3.61
N GLU A 99 10.00 18.49 2.34
CA GLU A 99 9.07 18.25 1.23
C GLU A 99 9.16 16.79 0.76
N TYR A 100 8.01 16.13 0.61
CA TYR A 100 7.93 14.82 -0.01
C TYR A 100 8.30 14.93 -1.49
N ALA A 101 9.28 14.11 -1.90
CA ALA A 101 9.62 13.90 -3.29
C ALA A 101 9.55 12.40 -3.62
N VAL A 102 9.10 12.11 -4.83
CA VAL A 102 9.02 10.75 -5.36
C VAL A 102 10.42 10.17 -5.51
N VAL A 103 11.32 10.95 -6.10
CA VAL A 103 12.71 10.59 -6.35
C VAL A 103 13.55 11.83 -6.05
N ARG A 104 14.66 11.61 -5.34
CA ARG A 104 15.77 12.55 -5.20
C ARG A 104 17.00 11.84 -5.76
N ALA A 105 17.56 12.36 -6.85
CA ALA A 105 18.69 11.75 -7.51
C ALA A 105 19.46 12.78 -8.34
N LEU A 106 20.80 12.71 -8.31
CA LEU A 106 21.70 13.56 -9.10
C LEU A 106 21.46 15.08 -8.91
N GLY A 107 21.05 15.51 -7.70
CA GLY A 107 20.72 16.91 -7.41
C GLY A 107 19.38 17.40 -7.96
N PHE A 108 18.53 16.48 -8.44
CA PHE A 108 17.16 16.76 -8.86
C PHE A 108 16.16 16.08 -7.95
N LYS A 109 15.03 16.75 -7.73
CA LYS A 109 13.85 16.19 -7.09
C LYS A 109 12.69 16.11 -8.08
N VAL A 110 11.88 15.06 -7.92
CA VAL A 110 10.63 14.85 -8.64
C VAL A 110 9.49 14.96 -7.64
N THR A 111 8.69 16.01 -7.74
CA THR A 111 7.49 16.21 -6.92
C THR A 111 6.24 15.90 -7.74
N GLU A 112 5.17 15.52 -7.04
CA GLU A 112 3.89 15.19 -7.66
C GLU A 112 2.76 15.95 -6.99
N ARG A 113 1.75 16.32 -7.77
CA ARG A 113 0.55 17.02 -7.31
C ARG A 113 -0.69 16.50 -8.01
N GLY A 114 -1.85 16.95 -7.55
CA GLY A 114 -3.14 16.76 -8.19
C GLY A 114 -4.07 17.92 -7.89
N ASN A 115 -5.26 17.90 -8.46
CA ASN A 115 -6.32 18.88 -8.19
C ASN A 115 -6.95 18.70 -6.79
N THR A 116 -6.51 17.69 -6.04
CA THR A 116 -7.11 17.30 -4.75
C THR A 116 -6.53 18.04 -3.54
N TRP A 117 -5.53 18.91 -3.73
CA TRP A 117 -4.82 19.58 -2.64
C TRP A 117 -5.70 20.57 -1.87
N ASP A 118 -6.57 21.27 -2.59
CA ASP A 118 -7.49 22.26 -2.02
C ASP A 118 -8.89 21.68 -1.75
N ARG A 119 -9.11 20.39 -2.09
CA ARG A 119 -10.42 19.75 -1.93
C ARG A 119 -10.78 19.55 -0.47
N GLN A 120 -12.03 19.86 -0.15
CA GLN A 120 -12.53 19.63 1.20
C GLN A 120 -12.82 18.14 1.42
N GLN A 121 -12.27 17.59 2.50
CA GLN A 121 -12.63 16.23 2.92
C GLN A 121 -14.07 16.19 3.47
N PRO A 122 -14.78 15.05 3.33
CA PRO A 122 -16.06 14.85 3.99
C PRO A 122 -15.94 15.12 5.50
N ARG A 123 -16.91 15.84 6.08
CA ARG A 123 -16.88 16.19 7.52
C ARG A 123 -16.94 14.96 8.41
N LYS A 124 -17.65 13.93 7.96
CA LYS A 124 -17.69 12.59 8.52
C LYS A 124 -17.26 11.60 7.44
N PRO A 125 -16.44 10.58 7.77
CA PRO A 125 -16.08 9.55 6.80
C PRO A 125 -17.32 8.87 6.22
N ILE A 126 -17.32 8.68 4.89
CA ILE A 126 -18.34 7.88 4.20
C ILE A 126 -18.11 6.41 4.58
N GLU A 127 -19.20 5.69 4.86
CA GLU A 127 -19.15 4.28 5.18
C GLU A 127 -19.31 3.44 3.91
N ILE A 128 -18.41 2.49 3.69
CA ILE A 128 -18.43 1.60 2.54
C ILE A 128 -18.38 0.16 3.01
N TYR A 129 -19.47 -0.56 2.81
CA TYR A 129 -19.58 -2.00 3.05
C TYR A 129 -19.12 -2.74 1.81
N GLU A 130 -18.04 -3.49 1.91
CA GLU A 130 -17.34 -4.02 0.74
C GLU A 130 -16.51 -5.25 1.07
N PHE A 131 -15.96 -5.94 0.07
CA PHE A 131 -14.92 -6.94 0.31
C PHE A 131 -13.94 -6.97 -0.86
N GLU A 132 -12.71 -7.39 -0.56
CA GLU A 132 -11.59 -7.18 -1.47
C GLU A 132 -11.73 -7.99 -2.76
N GLY A 133 -12.31 -9.19 -2.65
CA GLY A 133 -12.64 -10.11 -3.73
C GLY A 133 -13.80 -9.71 -4.65
N CYS A 134 -14.35 -8.50 -4.54
CA CYS A 134 -15.44 -8.03 -5.38
C CYS A 134 -14.98 -7.04 -6.49
N PRO A 135 -15.24 -7.33 -7.78
CA PRO A 135 -14.91 -6.41 -8.87
C PRO A 135 -15.74 -5.12 -8.84
N PHE A 136 -16.97 -5.16 -8.31
CA PHE A 136 -17.80 -3.96 -8.16
C PHE A 136 -17.27 -3.04 -7.06
N CYS A 137 -16.87 -3.60 -5.91
CA CYS A 137 -16.26 -2.85 -4.81
C CYS A 137 -14.97 -2.18 -5.27
N ARG A 138 -14.20 -2.87 -6.11
CA ARG A 138 -12.97 -2.34 -6.68
C ARG A 138 -13.18 -1.02 -7.43
N LYS A 139 -14.23 -0.90 -8.24
CA LYS A 139 -14.55 0.35 -8.95
C LYS A 139 -14.72 1.53 -7.98
N VAL A 140 -15.42 1.28 -6.87
CA VAL A 140 -15.65 2.28 -5.83
C VAL A 140 -14.34 2.65 -5.12
N ARG A 141 -13.48 1.68 -4.81
CA ARG A 141 -12.15 1.95 -4.22
C ARG A 141 -11.25 2.77 -5.13
N GLU A 142 -11.26 2.48 -6.44
CA GLU A 142 -10.56 3.31 -7.43
C GLU A 142 -11.10 4.74 -7.48
N ALA A 143 -12.43 4.92 -7.48
CA ALA A 143 -13.05 6.25 -7.44
C ALA A 143 -12.69 7.03 -6.17
N ILE A 144 -12.71 6.37 -5.00
CA ILE A 144 -12.27 6.95 -3.72
C ILE A 144 -10.83 7.45 -3.83
N ASN A 145 -9.94 6.70 -4.49
CA ASN A 145 -8.55 7.12 -4.69
C ASN A 145 -8.37 8.25 -5.70
N ILE A 146 -9.17 8.29 -6.76
CA ILE A 146 -9.11 9.36 -7.77
C ILE A 146 -9.64 10.68 -7.20
N VAL A 147 -10.78 10.62 -6.50
CA VAL A 147 -11.39 11.79 -5.84
C VAL A 147 -10.60 12.22 -4.61
N ASP A 148 -9.84 11.29 -4.01
CA ASP A 148 -8.95 11.45 -2.87
C ASP A 148 -9.65 11.82 -1.56
N ILE A 149 -10.67 11.04 -1.22
CA ILE A 149 -11.40 11.15 0.06
C ILE A 149 -11.01 10.04 1.03
N ASP A 150 -11.10 10.34 2.31
CA ASP A 150 -10.99 9.34 3.38
C ASP A 150 -12.36 8.71 3.66
N VAL A 151 -12.39 7.39 3.77
CA VAL A 151 -13.60 6.61 4.03
C VAL A 151 -13.39 5.65 5.18
N ILE A 152 -14.47 5.06 5.69
CA ILE A 152 -14.39 3.89 6.56
C ILE A 152 -14.91 2.67 5.80
N PHE A 153 -14.06 1.64 5.69
CA PHE A 153 -14.45 0.35 5.14
C PHE A 153 -14.97 -0.56 6.24
N TYR A 154 -16.12 -1.18 5.97
CA TYR A 154 -16.70 -2.27 6.74
C TYR A 154 -16.61 -3.55 5.91
N PRO A 155 -15.62 -4.42 6.16
CA PRO A 155 -15.43 -5.57 5.31
C PRO A 155 -16.55 -6.60 5.44
N CYS A 156 -16.97 -7.16 4.33
CA CYS A 156 -18.08 -8.09 4.20
C CYS A 156 -17.59 -9.36 3.48
N PRO A 157 -16.56 -10.08 3.97
CA PRO A 157 -16.14 -11.34 3.36
C PRO A 157 -17.27 -12.38 3.43
N GLN A 158 -17.30 -13.35 2.53
CA GLN A 158 -18.24 -14.46 2.57
C GLN A 158 -18.11 -15.22 3.90
N GLY A 159 -19.23 -15.46 4.58
CA GLY A 159 -19.25 -16.09 5.90
C GLY A 159 -18.94 -15.16 7.08
N GLY A 160 -18.73 -13.85 6.83
CA GLY A 160 -18.50 -12.85 7.88
C GLY A 160 -19.73 -12.69 8.80
N PRO A 161 -19.56 -12.80 10.14
CA PRO A 161 -20.66 -12.76 11.09
C PRO A 161 -21.15 -11.35 11.44
N THR A 162 -20.44 -10.28 11.06
CA THR A 162 -20.70 -8.93 11.61
C THR A 162 -21.36 -8.00 10.59
N PHE A 163 -20.67 -7.67 9.50
CA PHE A 163 -21.10 -6.54 8.66
C PHE A 163 -22.06 -6.96 7.53
N ARG A 164 -22.02 -8.22 7.10
CA ARG A 164 -23.01 -8.75 6.16
C ARG A 164 -24.42 -8.79 6.77
N PRO A 165 -24.64 -9.31 8.00
CA PRO A 165 -25.95 -9.21 8.65
C PRO A 165 -26.41 -7.77 8.81
N LYS A 166 -25.52 -6.86 9.23
CA LYS A 166 -25.84 -5.42 9.34
C LYS A 166 -26.27 -4.81 8.00
N ALA A 167 -25.59 -5.14 6.89
CA ALA A 167 -25.98 -4.70 5.55
C ALA A 167 -27.38 -5.22 5.16
N LYS A 168 -27.70 -6.46 5.54
CA LYS A 168 -29.03 -7.05 5.33
C LYS A 168 -30.12 -6.34 6.13
N GLU A 169 -29.85 -5.96 7.38
CA GLU A 169 -30.76 -5.15 8.20
C GLU A 169 -31.00 -3.77 7.60
N MET A 170 -30.01 -3.20 6.91
CA MET A 170 -30.14 -1.96 6.13
C MET A 170 -30.85 -2.16 4.78
N GLY A 171 -31.30 -3.38 4.46
CA GLY A 171 -32.10 -3.67 3.28
C GLY A 171 -31.31 -4.04 2.02
N THR A 172 -30.02 -4.37 2.14
CA THR A 172 -29.20 -4.80 0.99
C THR A 172 -28.45 -6.10 1.23
N THR A 173 -28.24 -6.87 0.16
CA THR A 173 -27.29 -8.00 0.13
C THR A 173 -26.26 -7.85 -0.99
N ALA A 174 -26.35 -6.75 -1.74
CA ALA A 174 -25.43 -6.38 -2.80
C ALA A 174 -24.26 -5.57 -2.22
N PHE A 175 -23.06 -5.81 -2.75
CA PHE A 175 -21.84 -5.10 -2.38
C PHE A 175 -21.15 -4.57 -3.65
N PRO A 176 -20.64 -3.34 -3.63
CA PRO A 176 -20.50 -2.44 -2.47
C PRO A 176 -21.82 -1.84 -2.01
N TYR A 177 -21.88 -1.37 -0.77
CA TYR A 177 -22.98 -0.54 -0.28
C TYR A 177 -22.42 0.69 0.43
N MET A 178 -22.84 1.87 0.00
CA MET A 178 -22.36 3.14 0.53
C MET A 178 -23.40 3.76 1.46
N VAL A 179 -22.95 4.34 2.57
CA VAL A 179 -23.74 5.23 3.42
C VAL A 179 -22.95 6.52 3.65
N ASP A 180 -23.50 7.64 3.20
CA ASP A 180 -22.94 8.97 3.42
C ASP A 180 -23.72 9.72 4.53
N PRO A 181 -23.14 9.88 5.72
CA PRO A 181 -23.78 10.59 6.83
C PRO A 181 -23.83 12.11 6.65
N ASN A 182 -23.06 12.68 5.71
CA ASN A 182 -23.02 14.11 5.44
C ASN A 182 -24.24 14.55 4.62
N THR A 183 -24.64 13.74 3.64
CA THR A 183 -25.81 14.00 2.78
C THR A 183 -27.05 13.18 3.14
N LYS A 184 -26.91 12.21 4.06
CA LYS A 184 -27.94 11.22 4.43
C LYS A 184 -28.37 10.34 3.25
N THR A 185 -27.41 9.99 2.40
CA THR A 185 -27.62 9.16 1.21
C THR A 185 -27.09 7.75 1.44
N SER A 186 -27.77 6.73 0.92
CA SER A 186 -27.27 5.36 0.91
C SER A 186 -27.67 4.65 -0.39
N MET A 187 -26.77 3.85 -0.98
CA MET A 187 -27.03 3.17 -2.25
C MET A 187 -26.14 1.92 -2.45
N PRO A 188 -26.63 0.86 -3.12
CA PRO A 188 -25.87 -0.37 -3.40
C PRO A 188 -25.19 -0.42 -4.78
N GLU A 189 -25.61 0.40 -5.74
CA GLU A 189 -25.16 0.23 -7.12
C GLU A 189 -23.79 0.87 -7.37
N SER A 190 -22.78 0.05 -7.67
CA SER A 190 -21.39 0.51 -7.80
C SER A 190 -21.17 1.65 -8.79
N ASP A 191 -21.88 1.67 -9.93
CA ASP A 191 -21.74 2.76 -10.92
C ASP A 191 -22.41 4.05 -10.44
N GLU A 192 -23.52 3.95 -9.70
CA GLU A 192 -24.17 5.09 -9.05
C GLU A 192 -23.31 5.65 -7.92
N ILE A 193 -22.68 4.78 -7.12
CA ILE A 193 -21.72 5.19 -6.08
C ILE A 193 -20.56 5.94 -6.71
N VAL A 194 -19.94 5.41 -7.76
CA VAL A 194 -18.85 6.10 -8.47
C VAL A 194 -19.31 7.47 -8.93
N LYS A 195 -20.45 7.55 -9.63
CA LYS A 195 -21.01 8.83 -10.11
C LYS A 195 -21.23 9.81 -8.96
N TYR A 196 -21.86 9.36 -7.88
CA TYR A 196 -22.13 10.15 -6.68
C TYR A 196 -20.84 10.73 -6.06
N LEU A 197 -19.77 9.92 -5.95
CA LEU A 197 -18.51 10.38 -5.37
C LEU A 197 -17.88 11.51 -6.19
N PHE A 198 -17.92 11.41 -7.53
CA PHE A 198 -17.43 12.48 -8.41
C PHE A 198 -18.32 13.71 -8.38
N GLU A 199 -19.64 13.55 -8.38
CA GLU A 199 -20.58 14.68 -8.34
C GLU A 199 -20.55 15.43 -7.01
N THR A 200 -20.41 14.71 -5.89
CA THR A 200 -20.50 15.29 -4.54
C THR A 200 -19.14 15.77 -4.03
N TYR A 201 -18.07 15.03 -4.32
CA TYR A 201 -16.73 15.27 -3.76
C TYR A 201 -15.63 15.49 -4.80
N GLY A 202 -15.94 15.37 -6.10
CA GLY A 202 -14.97 15.52 -7.18
C GLY A 202 -14.64 16.97 -7.55
N GLU A 203 -15.37 17.97 -7.04
CA GLU A 203 -15.18 19.41 -7.34
C GLU A 203 -15.00 19.70 -8.85
N GLY A 204 -15.88 19.13 -9.68
CA GLY A 204 -15.85 19.28 -11.15
C GLY A 204 -15.02 18.23 -11.89
N ALA A 205 -14.32 17.34 -11.18
CA ALA A 205 -13.70 16.16 -11.78
C ALA A 205 -14.74 15.29 -12.49
N LYS A 206 -14.38 14.76 -13.66
CA LYS A 206 -15.22 13.84 -14.42
C LYS A 206 -14.84 12.40 -14.09
N VAL A 207 -15.83 11.51 -14.10
CA VAL A 207 -15.59 10.07 -13.98
C VAL A 207 -14.67 9.61 -15.13
N PRO A 208 -13.48 9.08 -14.86
CA PRO A 208 -12.57 8.62 -15.90
C PRO A 208 -13.17 7.51 -16.75
N PHE A 209 -12.75 7.41 -18.00
CA PHE A 209 -13.31 6.41 -18.92
C PHE A 209 -13.17 4.99 -18.36
N GLN A 210 -12.08 4.68 -17.65
CA GLN A 210 -11.82 3.37 -17.03
C GLN A 210 -12.90 2.96 -16.04
N LEU A 211 -13.65 3.91 -15.47
CA LEU A 211 -14.76 3.68 -14.55
C LEU A 211 -16.14 3.82 -15.22
N SER A 212 -16.19 4.34 -16.45
CA SER A 212 -17.44 4.63 -17.18
C SER A 212 -17.75 3.65 -18.32
N LEU A 213 -17.01 2.55 -18.49
CA LEU A 213 -17.23 1.53 -19.53
C LEU A 213 -18.32 0.50 -19.19
N GLY A 214 -19.08 0.69 -18.11
CA GLY A 214 -20.13 -0.23 -17.66
C GLY A 214 -19.60 -1.66 -17.45
N PHE A 215 -20.18 -2.64 -18.15
CA PHE A 215 -19.77 -4.04 -18.06
C PHE A 215 -18.28 -4.28 -18.37
N GLY A 216 -17.68 -3.49 -19.28
CA GLY A 216 -16.25 -3.58 -19.58
C GLY A 216 -15.37 -3.21 -18.37
N THR A 217 -15.81 -2.26 -17.54
CA THR A 217 -15.16 -1.93 -16.27
C THR A 217 -15.17 -3.13 -15.33
N THR A 218 -16.33 -3.78 -15.17
CA THR A 218 -16.48 -4.94 -14.27
C THR A 218 -15.63 -6.13 -14.75
N LEU A 219 -15.60 -6.38 -16.06
CA LEU A 219 -14.78 -7.45 -16.63
C LEU A 219 -13.28 -7.23 -16.40
N SER A 220 -12.77 -6.04 -16.69
CA SER A 220 -11.36 -5.71 -16.46
C SER A 220 -10.97 -5.72 -14.98
N ALA A 221 -11.88 -5.31 -14.09
CA ALA A 221 -11.70 -5.46 -12.65
C ALA A 221 -11.59 -6.93 -12.23
N GLY A 222 -12.48 -7.80 -12.73
CA GLY A 222 -12.45 -9.23 -12.44
C GLY A 222 -11.19 -9.94 -12.96
N LEU A 223 -10.75 -9.65 -14.18
CA LEU A 223 -9.54 -10.24 -14.76
C LEU A 223 -8.28 -9.93 -13.94
N GLY A 224 -8.15 -8.69 -13.45
CA GLY A 224 -7.03 -8.29 -12.60
C GLY A 224 -6.98 -9.00 -11.24
N MET A 225 -8.07 -9.65 -10.83
CA MET A 225 -8.19 -10.35 -9.55
C MET A 225 -7.96 -11.86 -9.66
N LEU A 226 -8.05 -12.45 -10.86
CA LEU A 226 -7.86 -13.89 -11.08
C LEU A 226 -6.57 -14.45 -10.46
N PRO A 227 -5.40 -13.78 -10.56
CA PRO A 227 -4.16 -14.30 -9.95
C PRO A 227 -4.21 -14.36 -8.42
N ARG A 228 -5.16 -13.67 -7.77
CA ARG A 228 -5.37 -13.70 -6.32
C ARG A 228 -6.30 -14.82 -5.86
N GLY A 229 -7.01 -15.49 -6.78
CA GLY A 229 -7.99 -16.51 -6.43
C GLY A 229 -9.08 -15.96 -5.51
N LEU A 230 -9.26 -16.59 -4.35
CA LEU A 230 -10.28 -16.23 -3.35
C LEU A 230 -9.77 -15.36 -2.20
N LYS A 231 -8.54 -14.83 -2.28
CA LYS A 231 -7.99 -13.97 -1.22
C LYS A 231 -8.87 -12.74 -1.02
N GLY A 232 -9.04 -12.32 0.23
CA GLY A 232 -9.92 -11.20 0.57
C GLY A 232 -11.41 -11.50 0.42
N SER A 233 -11.81 -12.74 0.13
CA SER A 233 -13.20 -13.09 -0.20
C SER A 233 -13.93 -13.89 0.88
N LYS A 234 -13.21 -14.62 1.74
CA LYS A 234 -13.80 -15.50 2.75
C LYS A 234 -13.34 -15.11 4.14
N TYR A 235 -14.26 -15.21 5.10
CA TYR A 235 -14.01 -14.86 6.48
C TYR A 235 -13.04 -15.86 7.13
N THR A 236 -12.11 -15.33 7.91
CA THR A 236 -11.26 -16.07 8.84
C THR A 236 -11.68 -15.65 10.25
N PRO A 237 -11.95 -16.59 11.18
CA PRO A 237 -12.29 -16.28 12.56
C PRO A 237 -11.33 -15.24 13.16
N ALA A 238 -11.90 -14.16 13.68
CA ALA A 238 -11.14 -13.04 14.20
C ALA A 238 -11.82 -12.37 15.38
N LYS A 239 -11.01 -11.73 16.22
CA LYS A 239 -11.43 -10.84 17.29
C LYS A 239 -11.71 -9.46 16.70
N MET A 240 -12.93 -8.95 16.90
CA MET A 240 -13.30 -7.60 16.47
C MET A 240 -12.56 -6.53 17.30
N PRO A 241 -11.88 -5.54 16.69
CA PRO A 241 -11.31 -4.42 17.42
C PRO A 241 -12.38 -3.49 18.01
N LYS A 242 -12.02 -2.76 19.08
CA LYS A 242 -12.94 -1.78 19.72
C LYS A 242 -13.07 -0.50 18.91
N LYS A 243 -12.00 -0.10 18.23
CA LYS A 243 -11.93 1.08 17.35
C LYS A 243 -11.45 0.62 15.97
N PRO A 244 -11.97 1.21 14.88
CA PRO A 244 -11.43 0.95 13.54
C PRO A 244 -9.93 1.23 13.49
N LEU A 245 -9.19 0.38 12.78
CA LEU A 245 -7.79 0.65 12.45
C LEU A 245 -7.71 1.78 11.42
N GLU A 246 -6.53 2.31 11.16
CA GLU A 246 -6.30 3.27 10.07
C GLU A 246 -5.23 2.72 9.11
N LEU A 247 -5.57 2.67 7.82
CA LEU A 247 -4.67 2.22 6.76
C LEU A 247 -4.45 3.35 5.74
N TRP A 248 -3.20 3.77 5.60
CA TRP A 248 -2.77 4.69 4.55
C TRP A 248 -2.38 3.89 3.31
N GLY A 249 -3.02 4.16 2.18
CA GLY A 249 -2.75 3.41 0.96
C GLY A 249 -3.64 3.78 -0.22
N TYR A 250 -3.51 3.03 -1.31
CA TYR A 250 -4.31 3.21 -2.51
C TYR A 250 -4.50 1.88 -3.24
N GLU A 251 -5.57 1.76 -4.02
CA GLU A 251 -6.06 0.54 -4.66
C GLU A 251 -5.01 -0.11 -5.56
N ALA A 252 -4.31 0.69 -6.37
CA ALA A 252 -3.37 0.19 -7.36
C ALA A 252 -2.05 -0.33 -6.76
N SER A 253 -1.77 -0.09 -5.47
CA SER A 253 -0.56 -0.61 -4.81
C SER A 253 -0.70 -2.12 -4.53
N PRO A 254 0.21 -2.97 -5.05
CA PRO A 254 0.20 -4.39 -4.72
C PRO A 254 0.49 -4.65 -3.24
N PHE A 255 1.30 -3.79 -2.60
CA PHE A 255 1.60 -3.88 -1.16
C PHE A 255 0.38 -3.52 -0.31
N THR A 256 -0.39 -2.51 -0.70
CA THR A 256 -1.63 -2.16 0.00
C THR A 256 -2.68 -3.24 -0.21
N LYS A 257 -2.73 -3.85 -1.41
CA LYS A 257 -3.69 -4.92 -1.70
C LYS A 257 -3.57 -6.10 -0.75
N VAL A 258 -2.36 -6.61 -0.52
CA VAL A 258 -2.19 -7.77 0.39
C VAL A 258 -2.58 -7.48 1.83
N VAL A 259 -2.52 -6.22 2.26
CA VAL A 259 -3.02 -5.78 3.58
C VAL A 259 -4.54 -5.66 3.59
N ARG A 260 -5.13 -5.11 2.54
CA ARG A 260 -6.60 -5.00 2.42
C ARG A 260 -7.28 -6.35 2.32
N GLU A 261 -6.66 -7.31 1.63
CA GLU A 261 -7.12 -8.71 1.63
C GLU A 261 -7.15 -9.27 3.05
N LYS A 262 -6.10 -9.07 3.84
CA LYS A 262 -6.02 -9.53 5.22
C LYS A 262 -7.06 -8.87 6.13
N LEU A 263 -7.19 -7.54 6.05
CA LEU A 263 -8.25 -6.80 6.78
C LEU A 263 -9.64 -7.27 6.37
N SER A 264 -9.84 -7.59 5.09
CA SER A 264 -11.10 -8.10 4.57
C SER A 264 -11.41 -9.50 5.08
N GLU A 265 -10.43 -10.41 5.09
CA GLU A 265 -10.59 -11.78 5.60
C GLU A 265 -10.88 -11.82 7.11
N LEU A 266 -10.22 -10.97 7.89
CA LEU A 266 -10.42 -10.86 9.34
C LEU A 266 -11.65 -10.02 9.73
N GLU A 267 -12.41 -9.50 8.75
CA GLU A 267 -13.56 -8.64 8.99
C GLU A 267 -13.23 -7.38 9.84
N ILE A 268 -12.03 -6.81 9.66
CA ILE A 268 -11.55 -5.68 10.48
C ILE A 268 -11.99 -4.34 9.87
N PRO A 269 -12.85 -3.55 10.56
CA PRO A 269 -13.22 -2.23 10.11
C PRO A 269 -12.02 -1.30 10.18
N HIS A 270 -11.85 -0.46 9.16
CA HIS A 270 -10.71 0.44 9.10
C HIS A 270 -11.04 1.73 8.35
N LYS A 271 -10.53 2.85 8.86
CA LYS A 271 -10.45 4.09 8.12
C LYS A 271 -9.36 3.94 7.05
N PHE A 272 -9.73 4.19 5.81
CA PHE A 272 -8.80 4.18 4.69
C PHE A 272 -8.44 5.60 4.30
N VAL A 273 -7.17 5.94 4.53
CA VAL A 273 -6.61 7.24 4.16
C VAL A 273 -6.04 7.13 2.75
N SER A 274 -6.83 7.54 1.77
CA SER A 274 -6.44 7.49 0.35
C SER A 274 -5.12 8.23 0.16
N SER A 275 -4.09 7.54 -0.33
CA SER A 275 -2.73 8.08 -0.50
C SER A 275 -2.20 7.76 -1.90
N ALA A 276 -3.07 7.91 -2.89
CA ALA A 276 -2.74 7.73 -4.30
C ALA A 276 -1.66 8.74 -4.74
N ARG A 277 -1.05 8.50 -5.90
CA ARG A 277 0.01 9.38 -6.44
C ARG A 277 -0.57 10.76 -6.71
N GLY A 278 0.13 11.80 -6.24
CA GLY A 278 -0.27 13.21 -6.35
C GLY A 278 -1.14 13.72 -5.20
N SER A 279 -1.59 12.84 -4.29
CA SER A 279 -2.36 13.24 -3.11
C SER A 279 -1.53 14.10 -2.15
N PRO A 280 -2.10 15.18 -1.55
CA PRO A 280 -1.47 15.92 -0.46
C PRO A 280 -1.20 15.05 0.78
N LYS A 281 -1.88 13.92 0.93
CA LYS A 281 -1.72 13.03 2.08
C LYS A 281 -0.36 12.32 2.08
N ARG A 282 0.33 12.23 0.94
CA ARG A 282 1.72 11.72 0.91
C ARG A 282 2.70 12.64 1.61
N GLN A 283 2.49 13.95 1.51
CA GLN A 283 3.24 14.95 2.28
C GLN A 283 2.96 14.76 3.78
N LYS A 284 1.68 14.64 4.18
CA LYS A 284 1.30 14.39 5.58
C LYS A 284 1.91 13.10 6.14
N LEU A 285 1.92 12.03 5.34
CA LEU A 285 2.52 10.76 5.74
C LEU A 285 4.05 10.88 5.87
N TYR A 286 4.69 11.62 4.96
CA TYR A 286 6.12 11.92 5.05
C TYR A 286 6.47 12.70 6.32
N GLU A 287 5.70 13.73 6.66
CA GLU A 287 5.86 14.50 7.91
C GLU A 287 5.64 13.64 9.15
N MET A 288 4.63 12.76 9.11
CA MET A 288 4.26 11.92 10.26
C MET A 288 5.24 10.77 10.51
N ALA A 289 5.77 10.16 9.45
CA ALA A 289 6.43 8.86 9.54
C ALA A 289 7.75 8.77 8.74
N GLY A 290 8.24 9.89 8.19
CA GLY A 290 9.53 9.99 7.51
C GLY A 290 9.55 9.45 6.08
N ALA A 291 8.46 8.85 5.59
CA ALA A 291 8.35 8.35 4.23
C ALA A 291 6.93 8.46 3.66
N GLY A 292 6.77 9.00 2.45
CA GLY A 292 5.50 8.96 1.70
C GLY A 292 5.17 7.59 1.08
N GLN A 293 5.75 6.51 1.62
CA GLN A 293 5.55 5.13 1.18
C GLN A 293 4.24 4.57 1.75
N THR A 294 3.60 3.65 1.02
CA THR A 294 2.39 2.96 1.47
C THR A 294 2.51 1.45 1.20
N PRO A 295 1.89 0.58 2.00
CA PRO A 295 0.98 0.88 3.10
C PRO A 295 1.66 1.33 4.39
N TYR A 296 0.93 2.10 5.20
CA TYR A 296 1.26 2.39 6.59
C TYR A 296 0.03 2.13 7.45
N LEU A 297 0.16 1.31 8.50
CA LEU A 297 -0.93 0.94 9.39
C LEU A 297 -0.80 1.73 10.71
N ILE A 298 -1.93 2.16 11.27
CA ILE A 298 -2.05 2.64 12.65
C ILE A 298 -3.16 1.86 13.33
N ASP A 299 -2.86 1.26 14.47
CA ASP A 299 -3.81 0.56 15.31
C ASP A 299 -4.03 1.31 16.64
N PRO A 300 -5.17 1.99 16.80
CA PRO A 300 -5.48 2.73 18.03
C PRO A 300 -5.82 1.82 19.21
N ASN A 301 -6.02 0.52 19.00
CA ASN A 301 -6.37 -0.44 20.05
C ASN A 301 -5.13 -0.96 20.79
N THR A 302 -3.98 -1.02 20.12
CA THR A 302 -2.71 -1.51 20.66
C THR A 302 -1.62 -0.43 20.72
N GLY A 303 -1.75 0.63 19.92
CA GLY A 303 -0.72 1.64 19.72
C GLY A 303 0.30 1.28 18.63
N ALA A 304 0.16 0.12 17.97
CA ALA A 304 1.04 -0.27 16.88
C ALA A 304 0.90 0.67 15.68
N LYS A 305 2.02 1.07 15.07
CA LYS A 305 2.05 1.85 13.83
C LYS A 305 3.32 1.57 13.04
N GLY A 306 3.23 1.49 11.72
CA GLY A 306 4.42 1.23 10.90
C GLY A 306 4.15 0.79 9.46
N TYR A 307 5.25 0.52 8.75
CA TYR A 307 5.31 0.15 7.34
C TYR A 307 5.40 -1.37 7.14
N GLU A 308 5.67 -1.75 5.89
CA GLU A 308 5.97 -3.09 5.41
C GLU A 308 4.76 -4.02 5.45
N SER A 309 4.15 -4.24 4.27
CA SER A 309 2.91 -5.01 4.14
C SER A 309 2.99 -6.42 4.72
N SER A 310 4.17 -7.05 4.70
CA SER A 310 4.39 -8.38 5.26
C SER A 310 4.36 -8.37 6.79
N GLU A 311 5.01 -7.38 7.40
CA GLU A 311 5.01 -7.21 8.86
C GLU A 311 3.63 -6.77 9.36
N ILE A 312 2.94 -5.93 8.59
CA ILE A 312 1.54 -5.56 8.85
C ILE A 312 0.64 -6.81 8.85
N ASN A 313 0.77 -7.70 7.87
CA ASN A 313 -0.04 -8.90 7.81
C ASN A 313 0.26 -9.87 8.96
N ASP A 314 1.54 -10.09 9.28
CA ASP A 314 1.92 -10.95 10.40
C ASP A 314 1.44 -10.38 11.74
N TYR A 315 1.46 -9.04 11.90
CA TYR A 315 0.86 -8.34 13.03
C TYR A 315 -0.65 -8.54 13.13
N LEU A 316 -1.38 -8.38 12.02
CA LEU A 316 -2.84 -8.55 11.99
C LEU A 316 -3.24 -9.99 12.35
N ASP A 317 -2.55 -10.98 11.79
CA ASP A 317 -2.78 -12.39 12.12
C ASP A 317 -2.51 -12.66 13.60
N LYS A 318 -1.36 -12.21 14.13
CA LYS A 318 -1.01 -12.41 15.54
C LYS A 318 -1.99 -11.73 16.51
N THR A 319 -2.48 -10.55 16.16
CA THR A 319 -3.27 -9.69 17.08
C THR A 319 -4.75 -10.02 17.05
N TYR A 320 -5.27 -10.39 15.87
CA TYR A 320 -6.71 -10.44 15.63
C TYR A 320 -7.23 -11.80 15.15
N ALA A 321 -6.43 -12.67 14.53
CA ALA A 321 -6.93 -13.99 14.13
C ALA A 321 -7.18 -14.88 15.36
N LEU A 322 -8.13 -15.83 15.24
CA LEU A 322 -8.52 -16.80 16.26
C LEU A 322 -8.21 -18.24 15.85
#